data_AF-A0A2U1RKG0-F1
#
_entry.id   AF-A0A2U1RKG0-F1
#
_cell.length_a   1.000
_cell.length_b   1.000
_cell.length_c   1.000
_cell.angle_alpha   90.00
_cell.angle_beta   90.00
_cell.angle_gamma   90.00
#
_symmetry.space_group_name_H-M   'P 1'
#
loop_
_entity.id
_entity.type
_entity.pdbx_description
1 polymer ?
#
loop_
_entity_poly.entity_id
_entity_poly.type
_entity_poly.pdbx_seq_one_letter_code
_entity_poly.pdbx_strand_id
1 'polypeptide(L)'
;MSVRRTIIGATSKPKEEQSNGHSVRPAISKVRFGGLLLASTFCLWSLSMNVSPVYAGCCEEGTKEVFIEHIEEYTATGNTDLPGCADTTQGLYEEFGDAGGWSRTWYADFDAWESDWKKTSLSGGEDATWADARDFGYFCGHGNVGRVRFTTNNTDQRLWNTDTGFADVDLEWVTFDTSNTLQVQPGAAELDTWYLNAFQGLHLLIGWHDSPLDGDTGGEFADEMIDWGFWDGGGKKITTAWFSSSGGCTDQDDGTTQVVMAENLVHYDDYVHGQGSVAADAAPDGNYWIWSHDC
;
A
#
# COMPACT_ATOMS: atom_id res chain seq x y z
N MET A 1 6.68 15.84 20.07
CA MET A 1 6.02 14.85 19.21
C MET A 1 5.62 13.65 20.06
N SER A 2 4.32 13.33 20.16
CA SER A 2 3.82 12.19 20.93
C SER A 2 3.28 11.15 19.96
N VAL A 3 4.11 10.22 19.51
CA VAL A 3 3.70 9.11 18.64
C VAL A 3 2.97 8.06 19.49
N ARG A 4 1.69 7.78 19.19
CA ARG A 4 0.99 6.65 19.80
C ARG A 4 1.19 5.40 18.95
N ARG A 5 1.81 4.38 19.54
CA ARG A 5 1.96 3.05 18.93
C ARG A 5 0.77 2.19 19.33
N THR A 6 -0.07 1.84 18.38
CA THR A 6 -1.14 0.85 18.60
C THR A 6 -0.76 -0.42 17.85
N ILE A 7 -0.54 -1.50 18.59
CA ILE A 7 -0.37 -2.83 18.00
C ILE A 7 -1.77 -3.42 17.86
N ILE A 8 -2.27 -3.52 16.64
CA ILE A 8 -3.50 -4.26 16.34
C ILE A 8 -3.05 -5.58 15.72
N GLY A 9 -2.89 -6.60 16.55
CA GLY A 9 -2.54 -7.94 16.07
C GLY A 9 -3.73 -8.57 15.35
N ALA A 10 -3.57 -8.94 14.08
CA ALA A 10 -4.53 -9.75 13.36
C ALA A 10 -4.68 -11.09 14.07
N THR A 11 -5.88 -11.38 14.57
CA THR A 11 -6.13 -12.66 15.26
C THR A 11 -6.07 -13.82 14.25
N SER A 12 -4.99 -14.60 14.29
CA SER A 12 -4.93 -15.87 13.56
C SER A 12 -6.08 -16.77 14.02
N LYS A 13 -6.96 -17.18 13.10
CA LYS A 13 -8.01 -18.18 13.40
C LYS A 13 -7.35 -19.46 13.94
N PRO A 14 -7.79 -19.98 15.10
CA PRO A 14 -7.27 -21.26 15.59
C PRO A 14 -7.72 -22.40 14.67
N LYS A 15 -6.76 -23.21 14.22
CA LYS A 15 -7.02 -24.51 13.59
C LYS A 15 -7.71 -25.42 14.60
N GLU A 16 -8.93 -25.84 14.27
CA GLU A 16 -9.70 -26.82 15.03
C GLU A 16 -9.07 -28.22 14.83
N GLU A 17 -8.25 -28.65 15.80
CA GLU A 17 -7.66 -29.99 15.82
C GLU A 17 -8.63 -30.96 16.51
N GLN A 18 -9.40 -31.72 15.71
CA GLN A 18 -10.16 -32.86 16.22
C GLN A 18 -9.22 -34.04 16.50
N SER A 19 -8.88 -34.24 17.78
CA SER A 19 -8.22 -35.46 18.26
C SER A 19 -9.25 -36.50 18.71
N ASN A 20 -9.51 -37.50 17.87
CA ASN A 20 -10.18 -38.73 18.30
C ASN A 20 -9.12 -39.81 18.47
N GLY A 21 -8.80 -40.11 19.73
CA GLY A 21 -8.07 -41.31 20.09
C GLY A 21 -8.94 -42.57 19.93
N HIS A 22 -8.32 -43.67 19.51
CA HIS A 22 -8.50 -44.99 20.13
C HIS A 22 -7.36 -45.93 19.70
N SER A 23 -6.70 -46.48 20.71
CA SER A 23 -5.60 -47.44 20.64
C SER A 23 -6.15 -48.86 20.69
N VAL A 24 -5.84 -49.72 19.71
CA VAL A 24 -5.63 -51.18 19.93
C VAL A 24 -4.69 -51.76 18.85
N ARG A 25 -3.66 -52.50 19.27
CA ARG A 25 -2.89 -53.50 18.51
C ARG A 25 -2.70 -54.73 19.42
N PRO A 26 -2.25 -55.91 18.95
CA PRO A 26 -2.17 -56.45 17.58
C PRO A 26 -2.74 -57.89 17.46
N ALA A 27 -2.91 -58.39 16.23
CA ALA A 27 -2.94 -59.83 15.98
C ALA A 27 -2.17 -60.18 14.69
N ILE A 28 -1.24 -61.10 14.85
CA ILE A 28 -0.35 -61.67 13.83
C ILE A 28 -1.15 -62.70 13.01
N SER A 29 -1.14 -62.61 11.68
CA SER A 29 -1.29 -63.80 10.84
C SER A 29 -0.54 -63.64 9.52
N LYS A 30 0.20 -64.69 9.16
CA LYS A 30 0.95 -64.85 7.91
C LYS A 30 -0.04 -65.17 6.78
N VAL A 31 -0.03 -64.40 5.69
CA VAL A 31 -0.62 -64.84 4.41
C VAL A 31 0.30 -64.44 3.24
N ARG A 32 0.29 -65.31 2.24
CA ARG A 32 1.30 -65.61 1.23
C ARG A 32 1.42 -64.57 0.11
N PHE A 33 2.63 -64.53 -0.47
CA PHE A 33 2.97 -63.91 -1.75
C PHE A 33 2.05 -64.38 -2.88
N GLY A 34 1.39 -63.43 -3.55
CA GLY A 34 0.73 -63.59 -4.83
C GLY A 34 0.82 -62.25 -5.56
N GLY A 35 1.56 -62.24 -6.67
CA GLY A 35 1.86 -61.03 -7.42
C GLY A 35 0.61 -60.29 -7.89
N LEU A 36 0.56 -58.99 -7.59
CA LEU A 36 -0.41 -58.06 -8.15
C LEU A 36 0.40 -56.99 -8.89
N LEU A 37 0.25 -56.93 -10.22
CA LEU A 37 0.72 -55.80 -11.02
C LEU A 37 -0.03 -54.56 -10.55
N LEU A 38 0.65 -53.68 -9.81
CA LEU A 38 0.23 -52.30 -9.60
C LEU A 38 0.60 -51.51 -10.86
N ALA A 39 -0.41 -51.21 -11.68
CA ALA A 39 -0.30 -50.14 -12.65
C ALA A 39 -0.25 -48.83 -11.85
N SER A 40 0.94 -48.26 -11.69
CA SER A 40 1.14 -46.95 -11.11
C SER A 40 0.62 -45.90 -12.09
N THR A 41 -0.63 -45.46 -11.88
CA THR A 41 -1.11 -44.19 -12.41
C THR A 41 -0.27 -43.08 -11.79
N PHE A 42 0.73 -42.61 -12.53
CA PHE A 42 1.37 -41.33 -12.27
C PHE A 42 0.30 -40.25 -12.51
N CYS A 43 -0.39 -39.84 -11.45
CA CYS A 43 -1.04 -38.54 -11.43
C CYS A 43 0.07 -37.50 -11.48
N LEU A 44 0.47 -37.11 -12.69
CA LEU A 44 1.12 -35.84 -12.95
C LEU A 44 0.10 -34.76 -12.57
N TRP A 45 0.09 -34.39 -11.28
CA TRP A 45 -0.34 -33.06 -10.89
C TRP A 45 0.63 -32.12 -11.59
N SER A 46 0.19 -31.54 -12.70
CA SER A 46 0.82 -30.35 -13.24
C SER A 46 0.77 -29.31 -12.12
N LEU A 47 1.90 -29.08 -11.45
CA LEU A 47 2.14 -27.76 -10.87
C LEU A 47 2.13 -26.80 -12.05
N SER A 48 0.96 -26.24 -12.34
CA SER A 48 0.87 -24.93 -12.96
C SER A 48 1.52 -23.97 -11.97
N MET A 49 2.83 -23.79 -12.10
CA MET A 49 3.47 -22.60 -11.56
C MET A 49 2.86 -21.47 -12.37
N ASN A 50 1.97 -20.69 -11.73
CA ASN A 50 1.59 -19.40 -12.25
C ASN A 50 2.87 -18.58 -12.23
N VAL A 51 3.56 -18.53 -13.37
CA VAL A 51 4.58 -17.52 -13.60
C VAL A 51 3.76 -16.27 -13.84
N SER A 52 3.70 -15.38 -12.85
CA SER A 52 3.17 -14.04 -13.06
C SER A 52 3.88 -13.45 -14.28
N PRO A 53 3.18 -12.73 -15.16
CA PRO A 53 3.82 -12.05 -16.27
C PRO A 53 4.88 -11.12 -15.67
N VAL A 54 6.16 -11.40 -15.97
CA VAL A 54 7.24 -10.45 -15.72
C VAL A 54 6.96 -9.28 -16.67
N TYR A 55 6.48 -8.16 -16.15
CA TYR A 55 6.30 -6.94 -16.91
C TYR A 55 7.68 -6.37 -17.23
N ALA A 56 8.23 -6.80 -18.36
CA ALA A 56 9.54 -6.35 -18.82
C ALA A 56 9.45 -4.89 -19.27
N GLY A 57 9.95 -3.97 -18.44
CA GLY A 57 10.26 -2.58 -18.81
C GLY A 57 9.53 -1.48 -18.05
N CYS A 58 8.71 -1.79 -17.05
CA CYS A 58 8.07 -0.77 -16.21
C CYS A 58 8.70 -0.60 -14.83
N CYS A 59 9.54 -1.54 -14.38
CA CYS A 59 10.24 -1.54 -13.09
C CYS A 59 11.73 -1.77 -13.35
N GLU A 60 12.46 -0.71 -13.66
CA GLU A 60 13.92 -0.81 -13.83
C GLU A 60 14.60 -0.70 -12.47
N GLU A 61 14.66 -1.83 -11.74
CA GLU A 61 15.44 -2.03 -10.52
C GLU A 61 16.68 -1.12 -10.43
N GLY A 62 16.64 -0.17 -9.48
CA GLY A 62 17.70 0.82 -9.26
C GLY A 62 17.50 2.17 -9.95
N THR A 63 16.41 2.34 -10.71
CA THR A 63 15.87 3.65 -11.10
C THR A 63 14.87 4.09 -10.04
N LYS A 64 14.92 5.36 -9.64
CA LYS A 64 13.94 5.89 -8.70
C LYS A 64 12.75 6.41 -9.48
N GLU A 65 11.55 6.01 -9.13
CA GLU A 65 10.35 6.27 -9.90
C GLU A 65 9.18 6.65 -8.98
N VAL A 66 8.41 7.66 -9.39
CA VAL A 66 7.22 8.10 -8.65
C VAL A 66 6.01 8.16 -9.56
N PHE A 67 4.90 7.59 -9.08
CA PHE A 67 3.57 7.70 -9.66
C PHE A 67 2.71 8.67 -8.86
N ILE A 68 2.15 9.67 -9.51
CA ILE A 68 1.35 10.69 -8.87
C ILE A 68 0.03 10.78 -9.61
N GLU A 69 -1.07 10.77 -8.87
CA GLU A 69 -2.38 11.08 -9.42
C GLU A 69 -3.15 12.01 -8.51
N HIS A 70 -4.04 12.80 -9.11
CA HIS A 70 -5.06 13.47 -8.34
C HIS A 70 -6.39 13.55 -9.06
N ILE A 71 -7.42 13.83 -8.28
CA ILE A 71 -8.72 14.29 -8.76
C ILE A 71 -9.08 15.58 -8.02
N GLU A 72 -9.19 16.69 -8.74
CA GLU A 72 -9.76 17.94 -8.25
C GLU A 72 -11.22 18.08 -8.70
N GLU A 73 -11.53 17.68 -9.95
CA GLU A 73 -12.84 17.84 -10.57
C GLU A 73 -13.74 16.64 -10.32
N TYR A 74 -14.67 16.75 -9.37
CA TYR A 74 -15.66 15.72 -9.06
C TYR A 74 -17.06 16.00 -9.63
N THR A 75 -17.21 17.08 -10.40
CA THR A 75 -18.48 17.50 -10.99
C THR A 75 -19.22 16.38 -11.74
N ALA A 76 -18.50 15.49 -12.43
CA ALA A 76 -19.07 14.33 -13.14
C ALA A 76 -19.75 13.30 -12.23
N THR A 77 -19.36 13.26 -10.95
CA THR A 77 -19.88 12.33 -9.92
C THR A 77 -20.84 12.98 -8.95
N GLY A 78 -21.01 14.31 -9.02
CA GLY A 78 -21.84 15.09 -8.12
C GLY A 78 -21.26 15.28 -6.71
N ASN A 79 -19.98 14.97 -6.50
CA ASN A 79 -19.27 15.35 -5.27
C ASN A 79 -18.68 16.77 -5.43
N THR A 80 -18.27 17.37 -4.31
CA THR A 80 -17.60 18.67 -4.30
C THR A 80 -16.17 18.55 -4.82
N ASP A 81 -15.70 19.55 -5.55
CA ASP A 81 -14.33 19.60 -6.04
C ASP A 81 -13.32 19.79 -4.89
N LEU A 82 -12.06 19.41 -5.14
CA LEU A 82 -10.91 19.49 -4.20
C LEU A 82 -9.75 20.24 -4.87
N PRO A 83 -9.83 21.58 -5.01
CA PRO A 83 -8.84 22.36 -5.74
C PRO A 83 -7.42 22.31 -5.16
N GLY A 84 -7.24 21.99 -3.88
CA GLY A 84 -5.90 21.86 -3.27
C GLY A 84 -5.14 20.61 -3.72
N CYS A 85 -5.82 19.60 -4.29
CA CYS A 85 -5.15 18.39 -4.76
C CYS A 85 -4.20 18.63 -5.94
N ALA A 86 -4.50 19.60 -6.82
CA ALA A 86 -3.59 19.98 -7.89
C ALA A 86 -2.31 20.62 -7.33
N ASP A 87 -2.45 21.56 -6.39
CA ASP A 87 -1.30 22.21 -5.73
C ASP A 87 -0.43 21.18 -4.99
N THR A 88 -1.06 20.30 -4.20
CA THR A 88 -0.41 19.19 -3.49
C THR A 88 0.43 18.30 -4.40
N THR A 89 -0.15 17.83 -5.50
CA THR A 89 0.54 16.90 -6.39
C THR A 89 1.55 17.59 -7.30
N GLN A 90 1.31 18.86 -7.66
CA GLN A 90 2.29 19.67 -8.36
C GLN A 90 3.53 19.89 -7.50
N GLY A 91 3.36 20.29 -6.24
CA GLY A 91 4.47 20.48 -5.29
C GLY A 91 5.29 19.21 -5.15
N LEU A 92 4.63 18.07 -4.92
CA LEU A 92 5.31 16.77 -4.85
C LEU A 92 6.08 16.45 -6.13
N TYR A 93 5.45 16.63 -7.31
CA TYR A 93 6.08 16.39 -8.60
C TYR A 93 7.33 17.28 -8.79
N GLU A 94 7.27 18.55 -8.42
CA GLU A 94 8.37 19.51 -8.52
C GLU A 94 9.54 19.15 -7.60
N GLU A 95 9.29 18.86 -6.32
CA GLU A 95 10.31 18.47 -5.33
C GLU A 95 11.08 17.20 -5.77
N PHE A 96 10.38 16.14 -6.19
CA PHE A 96 11.02 14.95 -6.73
C PHE A 96 11.83 15.24 -8.02
N GLY A 97 11.39 16.22 -8.80
CA GLY A 97 12.07 16.65 -10.02
C GLY A 97 13.37 17.36 -9.77
N ASP A 98 13.34 18.32 -8.86
CA ASP A 98 14.48 19.12 -8.49
C ASP A 98 15.54 18.24 -7.80
N ALA A 99 15.13 17.20 -7.07
CA ALA A 99 16.02 16.27 -6.38
C ALA A 99 16.90 15.51 -7.38
N GLY A 100 16.38 15.34 -8.59
CA GLY A 100 17.05 14.67 -9.70
C GLY A 100 17.13 13.16 -9.52
N GLY A 101 17.29 12.47 -10.65
CA GLY A 101 17.39 11.01 -10.68
C GLY A 101 16.06 10.27 -10.47
N TRP A 102 14.95 10.98 -10.38
CA TRP A 102 13.60 10.42 -10.34
C TRP A 102 12.93 10.47 -11.72
N SER A 103 12.48 9.30 -12.18
CA SER A 103 11.44 9.19 -13.21
C SER A 103 10.11 9.57 -12.57
N ARG A 104 9.33 10.43 -13.24
CA ARG A 104 8.08 10.96 -12.67
C ARG A 104 6.95 10.78 -13.66
N THR A 105 5.86 10.19 -13.21
CA THR A 105 4.60 10.07 -13.96
C THR A 105 3.51 10.77 -13.18
N TRP A 106 2.71 11.61 -13.85
CA TRP A 106 1.65 12.37 -13.22
C TRP A 106 0.41 12.45 -14.11
N TYR A 107 -0.74 12.04 -13.56
CA TYR A 107 -2.05 12.18 -14.18
C TYR A 107 -3.03 12.95 -13.28
N ALA A 108 -4.04 13.57 -13.90
CA ALA A 108 -5.00 14.45 -13.26
C ALA A 108 -6.41 14.17 -13.75
N ASP A 109 -7.38 14.27 -12.85
CA ASP A 109 -8.83 14.28 -13.13
C ASP A 109 -9.30 13.15 -14.04
N PHE A 110 -9.58 13.46 -15.31
CA PHE A 110 -10.11 12.51 -16.28
C PHE A 110 -9.08 11.51 -16.78
N ASP A 111 -7.80 11.79 -16.57
CA ASP A 111 -6.68 10.93 -16.94
C ASP A 111 -6.13 10.14 -15.75
N ALA A 112 -6.59 10.43 -14.52
CA ALA A 112 -6.29 9.63 -13.33
C ALA A 112 -7.34 8.52 -13.17
N TRP A 113 -6.89 7.26 -13.16
CA TRP A 113 -7.79 6.10 -13.23
C TRP A 113 -7.59 5.12 -12.08
N GLU A 114 -8.70 4.60 -11.58
CA GLU A 114 -8.69 3.57 -10.54
C GLU A 114 -8.07 2.25 -11.01
N SER A 115 -8.01 2.02 -12.32
CA SER A 115 -7.31 0.88 -12.93
C SER A 115 -5.82 0.89 -12.59
N ASP A 116 -5.23 2.07 -12.47
CA ASP A 116 -3.79 2.28 -12.38
C ASP A 116 -3.25 1.90 -10.99
N TRP A 117 -4.16 1.68 -10.04
CA TRP A 117 -3.91 1.24 -8.67
C TRP A 117 -4.50 -0.14 -8.35
N LYS A 118 -5.25 -0.72 -9.29
CA LYS A 118 -5.99 -1.97 -9.08
C LYS A 118 -5.17 -3.16 -9.57
N LYS A 119 -5.12 -4.22 -8.76
CA LYS A 119 -4.35 -5.42 -9.07
C LYS A 119 -4.74 -6.05 -10.39
N THR A 120 -3.75 -6.38 -11.20
CA THR A 120 -3.94 -7.03 -12.51
C THR A 120 -4.70 -8.37 -12.46
N SER A 121 -4.78 -9.02 -11.29
CA SER A 121 -5.60 -10.22 -11.10
C SER A 121 -7.11 -9.94 -11.09
N LEU A 122 -7.52 -8.68 -10.99
CA LEU A 122 -8.90 -8.23 -11.11
C LEU A 122 -9.18 -7.66 -12.50
N SER A 123 -10.44 -7.72 -12.91
CA SER A 123 -10.87 -7.18 -14.20
C SER A 123 -10.61 -5.69 -14.27
N GLY A 124 -9.83 -5.26 -15.26
CA GLY A 124 -9.53 -3.85 -15.51
C GLY A 124 -8.48 -3.25 -14.56
N GLY A 125 -7.78 -4.08 -13.77
CA GLY A 125 -6.60 -3.64 -13.02
C GLY A 125 -5.35 -3.61 -13.88
N GLU A 126 -4.56 -2.55 -13.71
CA GLU A 126 -3.34 -2.25 -14.46
C GLU A 126 -2.18 -1.78 -13.56
N ASP A 127 -2.28 -1.98 -12.24
CA ASP A 127 -1.27 -1.50 -11.27
C ASP A 127 0.16 -1.93 -11.58
N ALA A 128 0.38 -3.16 -12.03
CA ALA A 128 1.68 -3.69 -12.44
C ALA A 128 2.35 -2.93 -13.61
N THR A 129 1.63 -2.03 -14.30
CA THR A 129 2.17 -1.12 -15.32
C THR A 129 2.33 0.31 -14.81
N TRP A 130 1.54 0.67 -13.79
CA TRP A 130 1.39 2.02 -13.28
C TRP A 130 1.86 2.13 -11.85
N ALA A 131 0.97 2.16 -10.86
CA ALA A 131 1.33 2.41 -9.47
C ALA A 131 2.32 1.37 -8.93
N ASP A 132 2.09 0.09 -9.20
CA ASP A 132 2.90 -0.99 -8.62
C ASP A 132 4.29 -1.14 -9.26
N ALA A 133 4.50 -0.49 -10.40
CA ALA A 133 5.76 -0.51 -11.14
C ALA A 133 6.68 0.68 -10.79
N ARG A 134 6.47 1.33 -9.65
CA ARG A 134 7.18 2.55 -9.24
C ARG A 134 7.50 2.45 -7.77
N ASP A 135 8.60 3.04 -7.32
CA ASP A 135 9.00 2.96 -5.92
C ASP A 135 8.03 3.68 -4.97
N PHE A 136 7.47 4.81 -5.44
CA PHE A 136 6.60 5.66 -4.65
C PHE A 136 5.30 6.02 -5.37
N GLY A 137 4.16 5.75 -4.74
CA GLY A 137 2.84 6.12 -5.20
C GLY A 137 2.22 7.24 -4.36
N TYR A 138 1.62 8.23 -5.00
CA TYR A 138 0.87 9.29 -4.32
C TYR A 138 -0.46 9.56 -5.03
N PHE A 139 -1.56 9.55 -4.28
CA PHE A 139 -2.89 9.91 -4.77
C PHE A 139 -3.54 10.96 -3.88
N CYS A 140 -4.04 12.05 -4.47
CA CYS A 140 -4.88 13.03 -3.79
C CYS A 140 -6.32 13.03 -4.31
N GLY A 141 -7.29 13.05 -3.39
CA GLY A 141 -8.71 13.16 -3.73
C GLY A 141 -9.67 12.83 -2.59
N HIS A 142 -10.92 12.54 -2.94
CA HIS A 142 -11.91 12.07 -1.97
C HIS A 142 -11.63 10.65 -1.50
N GLY A 143 -11.72 10.46 -0.19
CA GLY A 143 -11.60 9.16 0.47
C GLY A 143 -12.86 8.77 1.24
N ASN A 144 -12.92 7.50 1.61
CA ASN A 144 -13.72 7.00 2.72
C ASN A 144 -12.98 5.83 3.37
N VAL A 145 -13.52 5.37 4.48
CA VAL A 145 -13.10 4.11 5.09
C VAL A 145 -13.01 3.00 4.03
N GLY A 146 -11.79 2.47 3.85
CA GLY A 146 -11.49 1.35 2.97
C GLY A 146 -11.47 1.65 1.47
N ARG A 147 -11.48 2.92 1.02
CA ARG A 147 -11.43 3.26 -0.41
C ARG A 147 -11.02 4.69 -0.72
N VAL A 148 -10.54 4.91 -1.94
CA VAL A 148 -10.42 6.23 -2.57
C VAL A 148 -11.37 6.36 -3.76
N ARG A 149 -11.67 7.59 -4.20
CA ARG A 149 -12.68 7.87 -5.23
C ARG A 149 -12.10 8.56 -6.44
N PHE A 150 -12.57 8.14 -7.60
CA PHE A 150 -12.21 8.69 -8.91
C PHE A 150 -13.41 9.41 -9.53
N THR A 151 -13.15 10.39 -10.40
CA THR A 151 -14.20 11.11 -11.12
C THR A 151 -14.70 10.33 -12.34
N THR A 152 -13.79 9.62 -12.99
CA THR A 152 -14.09 8.76 -14.14
C THR A 152 -14.56 7.39 -13.70
N ASN A 153 -15.32 6.74 -14.58
CA ASN A 153 -15.70 5.35 -14.45
C ASN A 153 -15.00 4.55 -15.56
N ASN A 154 -13.66 4.51 -15.54
CA ASN A 154 -12.90 3.75 -16.53
C ASN A 154 -13.33 2.28 -16.47
N THR A 155 -13.25 1.71 -15.27
CA THR A 155 -13.78 0.40 -14.89
C THR A 155 -14.82 0.54 -13.77
N ASP A 156 -14.52 1.38 -12.78
CA ASP A 156 -15.45 1.86 -11.75
C ASP A 156 -15.02 3.25 -11.23
N GLN A 157 -15.67 3.81 -10.21
CA GLN A 157 -15.35 5.15 -9.67
C GLN A 157 -14.59 5.09 -8.32
N ARG A 158 -14.07 3.91 -7.94
CA ARG A 158 -13.57 3.64 -6.58
C ARG A 158 -12.51 2.55 -6.58
N LEU A 159 -11.32 2.88 -6.11
CA LEU A 159 -10.37 1.86 -5.66
C LEU A 159 -10.73 1.41 -4.25
N TRP A 160 -11.17 0.16 -4.08
CA TRP A 160 -11.37 -0.43 -2.76
C TRP A 160 -10.08 -1.05 -2.24
N ASN A 161 -9.95 -1.12 -0.92
CA ASN A 161 -8.86 -1.86 -0.27
C ASN A 161 -8.80 -3.34 -0.66
N THR A 162 -9.90 -3.96 -1.10
CA THR A 162 -9.90 -5.33 -1.63
C THR A 162 -9.33 -5.45 -3.05
N ASP A 163 -9.22 -4.32 -3.74
CA ASP A 163 -8.83 -4.24 -5.14
C ASP A 163 -7.32 -4.05 -5.31
N THR A 164 -6.62 -3.79 -4.21
CA THR A 164 -5.17 -3.57 -4.20
C THR A 164 -4.38 -4.87 -4.08
N GLY A 165 -3.11 -4.78 -4.43
CA GLY A 165 -2.12 -5.86 -4.44
C GLY A 165 -0.70 -5.34 -4.44
N PHE A 166 -0.43 -4.27 -3.69
CA PHE A 166 0.81 -3.50 -3.85
C PHE A 166 2.07 -4.27 -3.44
N ALA A 167 3.17 -3.89 -4.09
CA ALA A 167 4.49 -4.49 -4.07
C ALA A 167 4.53 -5.94 -4.58
N ASP A 168 3.63 -6.31 -5.50
CA ASP A 168 3.80 -7.57 -6.25
C ASP A 168 4.65 -7.40 -7.52
N VAL A 169 5.05 -6.15 -7.80
CA VAL A 169 6.06 -5.73 -8.78
C VAL A 169 7.22 -4.94 -8.15
N ASP A 170 7.05 -3.68 -7.74
CA ASP A 170 8.16 -2.77 -7.32
C ASP A 170 7.80 -1.69 -6.28
N LEU A 171 6.52 -1.49 -5.95
CA LEU A 171 6.09 -0.38 -5.10
C LEU A 171 6.39 -0.57 -3.61
N GLU A 172 7.30 0.24 -3.03
CA GLU A 172 7.58 0.18 -1.59
C GLU A 172 6.65 1.08 -0.76
N TRP A 173 6.27 2.26 -1.27
CA TRP A 173 5.51 3.22 -0.47
C TRP A 173 4.35 3.82 -1.23
N VAL A 174 3.16 3.82 -0.61
CA VAL A 174 1.98 4.47 -1.18
C VAL A 174 1.31 5.40 -0.19
N THR A 175 0.96 6.59 -0.68
CA THR A 175 0.25 7.61 0.08
C THR A 175 -1.11 7.89 -0.55
N PHE A 176 -2.17 7.72 0.25
CA PHE A 176 -3.50 8.19 -0.09
C PHE A 176 -3.82 9.45 0.72
N ASP A 177 -3.56 10.62 0.15
CA ASP A 177 -3.94 11.92 0.71
C ASP A 177 -5.44 12.17 0.50
N THR A 178 -6.22 11.45 1.30
CA THR A 178 -7.66 11.33 1.15
C THR A 178 -8.33 11.10 2.50
N SER A 179 -9.54 11.64 2.65
CA SER A 179 -10.28 11.58 3.92
C SER A 179 -10.64 10.15 4.38
N ASN A 180 -10.26 9.81 5.61
CA ASN A 180 -10.64 8.60 6.34
C ASN A 180 -10.19 7.25 5.73
N THR A 181 -9.25 7.26 4.78
CA THR A 181 -8.82 6.03 4.10
C THR A 181 -8.15 5.04 5.04
N LEU A 182 -7.41 5.53 6.04
CA LEU A 182 -6.76 4.74 7.09
C LEU A 182 -7.41 4.94 8.46
N GLN A 183 -8.74 5.07 8.49
CA GLN A 183 -9.45 5.29 9.74
C GLN A 183 -9.28 4.15 10.75
N VAL A 184 -8.73 4.51 11.91
CA VAL A 184 -8.44 3.60 13.03
C VAL A 184 -9.65 3.49 13.97
N GLN A 185 -10.65 2.69 13.60
CA GLN A 185 -11.83 2.45 14.44
C GLN A 185 -11.68 1.23 15.36
N PRO A 186 -12.44 1.16 16.49
CA PRO A 186 -12.53 -0.05 17.30
C PRO A 186 -12.98 -1.25 16.46
N GLY A 187 -12.18 -2.31 16.46
CA GLY A 187 -12.43 -3.52 15.67
C GLY A 187 -11.75 -3.54 14.30
N ALA A 188 -11.18 -2.41 13.84
CA ALA A 188 -10.16 -2.26 12.79
C ALA A 188 -10.28 -3.12 11.51
N ALA A 189 -11.47 -3.61 11.16
CA ALA A 189 -11.66 -4.56 10.07
C ALA A 189 -11.18 -4.03 8.70
N GLU A 190 -11.20 -2.71 8.53
CA GLU A 190 -10.78 -2.06 7.28
C GLU A 190 -9.26 -1.91 7.20
N LEU A 191 -8.59 -1.72 8.34
CA LEU A 191 -7.13 -1.80 8.43
C LEU A 191 -6.64 -3.24 8.23
N ASP A 192 -7.36 -4.23 8.78
CA ASP A 192 -7.10 -5.63 8.48
C ASP A 192 -7.29 -5.92 6.99
N THR A 193 -8.28 -5.31 6.33
CA THR A 193 -8.52 -5.49 4.90
C THR A 193 -7.44 -4.81 4.05
N TRP A 194 -7.00 -3.61 4.43
CA TRP A 194 -5.82 -2.98 3.82
C TRP A 194 -4.59 -3.86 3.96
N TYR A 195 -4.30 -4.36 5.16
CA TYR A 195 -3.18 -5.28 5.41
C TYR A 195 -3.23 -6.49 4.49
N LEU A 196 -4.37 -7.19 4.46
CA LEU A 196 -4.51 -8.46 3.76
C LEU A 196 -4.43 -8.35 2.24
N ASN A 197 -4.66 -7.17 1.66
CA ASN A 197 -4.71 -6.98 0.21
C ASN A 197 -3.56 -6.11 -0.30
N ALA A 198 -3.27 -4.99 0.34
CA ALA A 198 -2.28 -4.03 -0.12
C ALA A 198 -0.82 -4.46 0.18
N PHE A 199 -0.57 -5.26 1.21
CA PHE A 199 0.81 -5.62 1.59
C PHE A 199 1.24 -6.95 0.95
N GLN A 200 1.66 -6.94 -0.32
CA GLN A 200 2.36 -8.07 -0.97
C GLN A 200 3.90 -7.93 -0.93
N GLY A 201 4.40 -7.03 -0.08
CA GLY A 201 5.79 -6.57 -0.03
C GLY A 201 5.90 -5.09 0.34
N LEU A 202 4.77 -4.37 0.35
CA LEU A 202 4.70 -2.93 0.59
C LEU A 202 5.33 -2.56 1.94
N HIS A 203 6.17 -1.54 1.95
CA HIS A 203 6.80 -1.06 3.17
C HIS A 203 5.82 -0.19 3.98
N LEU A 204 5.25 0.83 3.34
CA LEU A 204 4.38 1.81 3.99
C LEU A 204 3.11 2.09 3.20
N LEU A 205 1.98 2.07 3.91
CA LEU A 205 0.70 2.62 3.47
C LEU A 205 0.40 3.86 4.34
N ILE A 206 0.31 5.02 3.70
CA ILE A 206 0.29 6.33 4.35
C ILE A 206 -1.02 7.04 4.01
N GLY A 207 -1.58 7.78 4.97
CA GLY A 207 -2.80 8.55 4.75
C GLY A 207 -3.43 9.09 6.02
N TRP A 208 -4.75 9.30 5.99
CA TRP A 208 -5.48 9.96 7.07
C TRP A 208 -6.47 9.05 7.79
N HIS A 209 -6.54 9.24 9.12
CA HIS A 209 -7.64 8.73 9.94
C HIS A 209 -8.92 9.55 9.73
N ASP A 210 -8.76 10.87 9.68
CA ASP A 210 -9.80 11.88 9.63
C ASP A 210 -9.91 12.48 8.22
N SER A 211 -10.60 13.61 8.10
CA SER A 211 -10.70 14.38 6.87
C SER A 211 -9.79 15.61 6.98
N PRO A 212 -8.65 15.67 6.26
CA PRO A 212 -7.81 16.87 6.25
C PRO A 212 -8.53 18.00 5.49
N LEU A 213 -8.16 19.25 5.79
CA LEU A 213 -8.38 20.40 4.93
C LEU A 213 -7.69 20.21 3.59
N ASP A 214 -8.29 20.84 2.57
CA ASP A 214 -7.77 20.93 1.22
C ASP A 214 -6.61 21.95 1.18
N GLY A 215 -5.37 21.47 1.04
CA GLY A 215 -4.13 22.26 1.13
C GLY A 215 -2.97 21.63 0.35
N ASP A 216 -1.74 22.15 0.52
CA ASP A 216 -0.51 21.63 -0.11
C ASP A 216 0.24 20.68 0.84
N THR A 217 -0.23 19.43 0.92
CA THR A 217 0.43 18.37 1.71
C THR A 217 1.58 17.73 0.97
N GLY A 218 1.42 17.53 -0.34
CA GLY A 218 2.37 16.75 -1.12
C GLY A 218 3.72 17.44 -1.29
N GLY A 219 3.74 18.74 -1.57
CA GLY A 219 4.98 19.50 -1.68
C GLY A 219 5.77 19.49 -0.38
N GLU A 220 5.12 19.81 0.73
CA GLU A 220 5.76 19.81 2.04
C GLU A 220 6.21 18.41 2.49
N PHE A 221 5.44 17.38 2.16
CA PHE A 221 5.85 16.00 2.44
C PHE A 221 7.12 15.63 1.66
N ALA A 222 7.21 16.02 0.39
CA ALA A 222 8.40 15.78 -0.41
C ALA A 222 9.61 16.60 0.05
N ASP A 223 9.43 17.89 0.37
CA ASP A 223 10.47 18.77 0.94
C ASP A 223 11.06 18.17 2.23
N GLU A 224 10.20 17.58 3.08
CA GLU A 224 10.66 16.94 4.31
C GLU A 224 11.40 15.62 4.06
N MET A 225 11.04 14.87 3.01
CA MET A 225 11.73 13.62 2.64
C MET A 225 13.09 13.87 1.99
N ILE A 226 13.26 14.96 1.24
CA ILE A 226 14.40 15.19 0.36
C ILE A 226 15.41 16.15 1.03
N ASP A 227 16.69 15.75 1.12
CA ASP A 227 17.77 16.62 1.59
C ASP A 227 18.40 17.40 0.42
N TRP A 228 18.24 18.70 0.43
CA TRP A 228 18.85 19.68 -0.48
C TRP A 228 20.23 20.18 0.00
N GLY A 229 20.68 19.73 1.17
CA GLY A 229 21.98 19.98 1.75
C GLY A 229 21.98 20.93 2.95
N PHE A 230 22.91 21.89 2.97
CA PHE A 230 23.40 22.49 4.24
C PHE A 230 22.39 23.43 4.95
N TRP A 231 21.19 23.65 4.39
CA TRP A 231 20.25 24.68 4.87
C TRP A 231 18.81 24.22 5.09
N ASP A 232 18.43 23.05 4.62
CA ASP A 232 17.08 22.49 4.75
C ASP A 232 17.05 21.42 5.85
N GLY A 233 15.88 21.27 6.47
CA GLY A 233 15.65 20.28 7.53
C GLY A 233 15.27 18.91 6.97
N GLY A 234 15.44 18.70 5.67
CA GLY A 234 14.96 17.54 4.91
C GLY A 234 15.79 16.27 5.13
N GLY A 235 15.66 15.32 4.22
CA GLY A 235 16.28 14.00 4.36
C GLY A 235 15.73 13.23 5.54
N LYS A 236 14.43 13.37 5.83
CA LYS A 236 13.78 12.64 6.92
C LYS A 236 13.34 11.26 6.44
N LYS A 237 13.10 10.37 7.42
CA LYS A 237 12.36 9.13 7.20
C LYS A 237 10.99 9.46 6.65
N ILE A 238 10.46 8.64 5.76
CA ILE A 238 9.14 8.86 5.14
C ILE A 238 8.06 9.03 6.22
N THR A 239 8.09 8.21 7.26
CA THR A 239 7.17 8.32 8.40
C THR A 239 7.28 9.65 9.15
N THR A 240 8.50 10.17 9.30
CA THR A 240 8.75 11.44 9.99
C THR A 240 8.39 12.62 9.12
N ALA A 241 8.67 12.55 7.82
CA ALA A 241 8.30 13.55 6.84
C ALA A 241 6.77 13.70 6.76
N TRP A 242 6.03 12.59 6.68
CA TRP A 242 4.57 12.63 6.70
C TRP A 242 4.03 13.28 7.97
N PHE A 243 4.58 12.90 9.13
CA PHE A 243 4.16 13.50 10.40
C PHE A 243 4.69 14.91 10.66
N SER A 244 5.57 15.46 9.81
CA SER A 244 6.06 16.84 9.94
C SER A 244 5.60 17.76 8.82
N SER A 245 5.10 17.23 7.71
CA SER A 245 4.48 18.01 6.64
C SER A 245 3.26 18.75 7.19
N SER A 246 3.20 20.05 6.93
CA SER A 246 2.19 20.97 7.43
C SER A 246 0.79 20.71 6.85
N GLY A 247 0.70 20.04 5.70
CA GLY A 247 -0.52 19.74 4.93
C GLY A 247 -1.63 18.98 5.65
N GLY A 248 -1.39 18.58 6.88
CA GLY A 248 -2.50 18.77 7.79
C GLY A 248 -2.19 18.77 9.25
N CYS A 249 -1.25 19.58 9.74
CA CYS A 249 -1.20 19.91 11.17
C CYS A 249 -0.97 21.41 11.50
N THR A 250 -0.48 22.26 10.59
CA THR A 250 -0.24 23.69 10.92
C THR A 250 -1.46 24.57 10.75
N ASP A 251 -2.35 24.22 9.83
CA ASP A 251 -3.55 25.00 9.49
C ASP A 251 -4.87 24.22 9.67
N GLN A 252 -4.83 22.99 10.20
CA GLN A 252 -6.02 22.20 10.49
C GLN A 252 -6.72 22.64 11.79
N ASP A 253 -8.02 22.41 11.87
CA ASP A 253 -8.74 22.46 13.15
C ASP A 253 -8.23 21.34 14.08
N ASP A 254 -8.15 21.60 15.40
CA ASP A 254 -7.82 20.59 16.44
C ASP A 254 -8.58 19.27 16.16
N GLY A 255 -7.85 18.15 16.00
CA GLY A 255 -8.46 16.81 15.88
C GLY A 255 -8.38 16.12 14.52
N THR A 256 -7.45 16.50 13.65
CA THR A 256 -7.06 15.66 12.50
C THR A 256 -5.92 14.72 12.87
N THR A 257 -5.97 13.48 12.38
CA THR A 257 -4.96 12.47 12.69
C THR A 257 -4.37 11.86 11.42
N GLN A 258 -3.05 11.99 11.30
CA GLN A 258 -2.24 11.32 10.28
C GLN A 258 -1.95 9.88 10.69
N VAL A 259 -1.88 8.98 9.72
CA VAL A 259 -1.66 7.54 9.94
C VAL A 259 -0.62 7.00 8.97
N VAL A 260 0.27 6.17 9.51
CA VAL A 260 1.17 5.31 8.73
C VAL A 260 0.95 3.88 9.18
N MET A 261 0.80 2.99 8.21
CA MET A 261 0.69 1.55 8.39
C MET A 261 1.87 0.85 7.72
N ALA A 262 2.40 -0.18 8.36
CA ALA A 262 3.47 -1.01 7.81
C ALA A 262 3.28 -2.48 8.18
N GLU A 263 3.77 -3.39 7.35
CA GLU A 263 3.85 -4.80 7.72
C GLU A 263 4.89 -5.02 8.83
N ASN A 264 6.10 -4.50 8.63
CA ASN A 264 7.21 -4.67 9.55
C ASN A 264 7.63 -3.36 10.22
N LEU A 265 8.08 -3.45 11.48
CA LEU A 265 8.56 -2.29 12.23
C LEU A 265 9.80 -1.66 11.58
N VAL A 266 10.61 -2.43 10.85
CA VAL A 266 11.82 -1.92 10.19
C VAL A 266 11.51 -0.84 9.16
N HIS A 267 10.37 -0.93 8.47
CA HIS A 267 9.96 0.05 7.46
C HIS A 267 9.64 1.43 8.05
N TYR A 268 9.44 1.53 9.37
CA TYR A 268 9.33 2.83 10.05
C TYR A 268 10.57 3.72 9.82
N ASP A 269 11.72 3.07 9.68
CA ASP A 269 13.02 3.72 9.53
C ASP A 269 13.41 3.96 8.06
N ASP A 270 12.51 3.71 7.11
CA ASP A 270 12.74 3.93 5.68
C ASP A 270 12.89 5.41 5.34
N TYR A 271 13.87 5.68 4.49
CA TYR A 271 14.03 6.92 3.75
C TYR A 271 13.62 6.69 2.31
N VAL A 272 13.17 7.73 1.61
CA VAL A 272 12.97 7.61 0.17
C VAL A 272 14.31 7.37 -0.54
N HIS A 273 14.32 6.70 -1.70
CA HIS A 273 15.56 6.27 -2.36
C HIS A 273 16.57 7.42 -2.54
N GLY A 274 17.79 7.17 -2.04
CA GLY A 274 18.92 8.11 -2.08
C GLY A 274 18.97 9.14 -0.97
N GLN A 275 18.00 9.17 -0.05
CA GLN A 275 17.99 10.06 1.12
C GLN A 275 18.46 9.34 2.41
N GLY A 276 18.60 8.02 2.37
CA GLY A 276 19.06 7.22 3.50
C GLY A 276 18.95 5.72 3.25
N SER A 277 18.82 4.94 4.31
CA SER A 277 18.61 3.50 4.21
C SER A 277 17.16 3.17 3.88
N VAL A 278 16.96 2.24 2.95
CA VAL A 278 15.68 1.57 2.69
C VAL A 278 15.79 0.16 3.25
N ALA A 279 14.80 -0.28 4.01
CA ALA A 279 14.73 -1.66 4.46
C ALA A 279 14.65 -2.61 3.25
N ALA A 280 15.10 -3.85 3.41
CA ALA A 280 14.86 -4.87 2.40
C ALA A 280 13.41 -5.35 2.48
N ASP A 281 12.85 -5.71 1.34
CA ASP A 281 11.50 -6.26 1.23
C ASP A 281 11.35 -7.44 2.19
N ALA A 282 10.27 -7.40 2.97
CA ALA A 282 9.93 -8.44 3.91
C ALA A 282 8.77 -9.26 3.38
N ALA A 283 8.79 -10.56 3.67
CA ALA A 283 7.64 -11.41 3.38
C ALA A 283 6.57 -11.26 4.48
N PRO A 284 5.27 -11.21 4.11
CA PRO A 284 4.11 -11.17 5.01
C PRO A 284 4.28 -11.99 6.29
N ASP A 285 4.52 -11.31 7.42
CA ASP A 285 4.75 -11.96 8.73
C ASP A 285 3.47 -12.26 9.53
N GLY A 286 2.33 -11.73 9.06
CA GLY A 286 1.01 -11.91 9.66
C GLY A 286 0.61 -10.80 10.65
N ASN A 287 1.43 -9.77 10.83
CA ASN A 287 1.15 -8.61 11.67
C ASN A 287 1.32 -7.31 10.88
N TYR A 288 0.74 -6.23 11.41
CA TYR A 288 1.01 -4.88 10.95
C TYR A 288 1.17 -3.93 12.13
N TRP A 289 1.81 -2.80 11.84
CA TRP A 289 2.09 -1.71 12.75
C TRP A 289 1.35 -0.47 12.29
N ILE A 290 0.83 0.29 13.25
CA ILE A 290 0.25 1.60 12.99
C ILE A 290 0.92 2.62 13.90
N TRP A 291 1.29 3.73 13.29
CA TRP A 291 1.66 4.96 13.96
C TRP A 291 0.68 6.04 13.58
N SER A 292 0.32 6.87 14.55
CA SER A 292 -0.52 8.03 14.32
C SER A 292 0.09 9.27 14.93
N HIS A 293 -0.19 10.40 14.30
CA HIS A 293 0.13 11.73 14.80
C HIS A 293 -1.15 12.57 14.82
N ASP A 294 -1.56 12.95 16.02
CA ASP A 294 -2.63 13.93 16.20
C ASP A 294 -2.05 15.33 15.97
N CYS A 295 -2.75 16.10 15.16
CA CYS A 295 -2.66 17.53 15.06
C CYS A 295 -3.55 18.15 16.15
#